data_AF-A0A0Q7SDW5-F1
#
_entry.id   AF-A0A0Q7SDW5-F1
#
_cell.length_a   1.000
_cell.length_b   1.000
_cell.length_c   1.000
_cell.angle_alpha   90.00
_cell.angle_beta   90.00
_cell.angle_gamma   90.00
#
_symmetry.space_group_name_H-M   'P 1'
#
loop_
_entity.id
_entity.type
_entity.pdbx_description
1 polymer ?
#
loop_
_entity_poly.entity_id
_entity_poly.type
_entity_poly.pdbx_seq_one_letter_code
_entity_poly.pdbx_strand_id
1 'polypeptide(L)'
;MRSTLTAALLPPLIATAALAAQVDADSMRDAEDVLHNLDSRISLQDKKALDDAKELARYFQQVEGHFSAKADASRGVDLARKSQAHATAIAAAVEAGNYDAAMDSLSDLTRSCKACHEVYKKPR
;
A
#
# COMPACT_ATOMS: atom_id res chain seq x y z
N MET A 1 0.53 64.88 -2.31
CA MET A 1 1.46 63.86 -1.76
C MET A 1 0.63 62.76 -1.13
N ARG A 2 0.55 61.59 -1.76
CA ARG A 2 -0.03 60.37 -1.17
C ARG A 2 0.80 59.19 -1.67
N SER A 3 1.54 58.59 -0.75
CA SER A 3 2.34 57.39 -0.97
C SER A 3 1.65 56.26 -0.23
N THR A 4 1.32 55.19 -0.93
CA THR A 4 0.90 53.92 -0.32
C THR A 4 1.60 52.80 -1.07
N LEU A 5 2.71 52.30 -0.49
CA LEU A 5 3.31 51.03 -0.85
C LEU A 5 2.45 49.90 -0.27
N THR A 6 1.84 49.11 -1.13
CA THR A 6 1.28 47.80 -0.76
C THR A 6 2.37 46.74 -0.92
N ALA A 7 2.93 46.28 0.20
CA ALA A 7 3.77 45.09 0.24
C ALA A 7 2.87 43.84 0.21
N ALA A 8 2.95 43.06 -0.87
CA ALA A 8 2.28 41.78 -0.98
C ALA A 8 3.12 40.71 -0.23
N LEU A 9 2.58 40.20 0.87
CA LEU A 9 3.14 39.08 1.62
C LEU A 9 2.73 37.77 0.94
N LEU A 10 3.68 37.02 0.39
CA LEU A 10 3.46 35.66 -0.14
C LEU A 10 3.67 34.65 1.01
N PRO A 11 2.74 33.74 1.30
CA PRO A 11 2.95 32.72 2.32
C PRO A 11 3.88 31.61 1.80
N PRO A 12 4.76 31.03 2.64
CA PRO A 12 5.61 29.93 2.25
C PRO A 12 4.80 28.63 2.13
N LEU A 13 4.83 28.01 0.96
CA LEU A 13 4.38 26.63 0.75
C LEU A 13 5.35 25.69 1.49
N ILE A 14 4.94 25.24 2.67
CA ILE A 14 5.63 24.15 3.36
C ILE A 14 5.27 22.86 2.61
N ALA A 15 6.14 22.43 1.72
CA ALA A 15 6.08 21.09 1.15
C ALA A 15 6.49 20.09 2.23
N THR A 16 5.52 19.43 2.86
CA THR A 16 5.79 18.24 3.67
C THR A 16 6.28 17.15 2.73
N ALA A 17 7.60 16.98 2.65
CA ALA A 17 8.19 15.79 2.06
C ALA A 17 7.74 14.59 2.89
N ALA A 18 6.77 13.82 2.37
CA ALA A 18 6.50 12.50 2.90
C ALA A 18 7.80 11.70 2.80
N LEU A 19 8.35 11.29 3.94
CA LEU A 19 9.49 10.39 3.98
C LEU A 19 9.02 9.09 3.32
N ALA A 20 9.37 8.88 2.05
CA ALA A 20 9.02 7.68 1.33
C ALA A 20 9.72 6.52 2.04
N ALA A 21 8.94 5.67 2.72
CA ALA A 21 9.45 4.41 3.23
C ALA A 21 10.09 3.64 2.06
N GLN A 22 11.33 3.22 2.25
CA GLN A 22 12.07 2.52 1.21
C GLN A 22 11.56 1.08 1.14
N VAL A 23 11.09 0.69 -0.03
CA VAL A 23 10.71 -0.70 -0.30
C VAL A 23 11.99 -1.51 -0.45
N ASP A 24 12.38 -2.15 0.65
CA ASP A 24 13.56 -3.01 0.78
C ASP A 24 13.19 -4.40 1.32
N ALA A 25 14.21 -5.23 1.56
CA ALA A 25 14.03 -6.61 1.99
C ALA A 25 13.45 -6.75 3.41
N ASP A 26 13.64 -5.76 4.28
CA ASP A 26 13.09 -5.78 5.64
C ASP A 26 11.62 -5.35 5.58
N SER A 27 11.32 -4.27 4.86
CA SER A 27 9.93 -3.83 4.63
C SER A 27 9.04 -4.91 3.99
N MET A 28 9.61 -5.75 3.11
CA MET A 28 8.89 -6.87 2.49
C MET A 28 8.63 -8.02 3.48
N ARG A 29 9.53 -8.24 4.46
CA ARG A 29 9.28 -9.22 5.54
C ARG A 29 8.21 -8.72 6.48
N ASP A 30 8.24 -7.44 6.84
CA ASP A 30 7.18 -6.83 7.66
C ASP A 30 5.81 -6.97 6.98
N ALA A 31 5.74 -6.72 5.67
CA ALA A 31 4.51 -6.93 4.89
C ALA A 31 4.06 -8.40 4.84
N GLU A 32 5.01 -9.36 4.79
CA GLU A 32 4.71 -10.79 4.86
C GLU A 32 4.15 -11.19 6.24
N ASP A 33 4.69 -10.64 7.33
CA ASP A 33 4.17 -10.85 8.68
C ASP A 33 2.76 -10.26 8.86
N VAL A 34 2.52 -9.06 8.32
CA VAL A 34 1.17 -8.45 8.30
C VAL A 34 0.20 -9.32 7.50
N LEU A 35 0.62 -9.88 6.35
CA LEU A 35 -0.20 -10.79 5.54
C LEU A 35 -0.55 -12.08 6.32
N HIS A 36 0.39 -12.67 7.04
CA HIS A 36 0.14 -13.85 7.88
C HIS A 36 -0.83 -13.55 9.02
N ASN A 37 -0.68 -12.38 9.67
CA ASN A 37 -1.62 -11.93 10.71
C ASN A 37 -3.03 -11.71 10.14
N LEU A 38 -3.11 -11.09 8.96
CA LEU A 38 -4.36 -10.85 8.25
C LEU A 38 -5.10 -12.16 7.96
N ASP A 39 -4.41 -13.16 7.40
CA ASP A 39 -4.97 -14.49 7.11
C ASP A 39 -5.56 -15.15 8.37
N SER A 40 -4.76 -15.21 9.43
CA SER A 40 -5.18 -15.75 10.73
C SER A 40 -6.40 -15.02 11.29
N ARG A 41 -6.42 -13.68 11.24
CA ARG A 41 -7.53 -12.87 11.77
C ARG A 41 -8.79 -12.96 10.92
N ILE A 42 -8.70 -13.05 9.59
CA ILE A 42 -9.87 -13.31 8.74
C ILE A 42 -10.44 -14.70 9.07
N SER A 43 -9.59 -15.71 9.20
CA SER A 43 -10.00 -17.07 9.53
C SER A 43 -10.68 -17.16 10.91
N LEU A 44 -10.25 -16.35 11.87
CA LEU A 44 -10.84 -16.24 13.21
C LEU A 44 -12.01 -15.23 13.29
N GLN A 45 -12.36 -14.58 12.17
CA GLN A 45 -13.34 -13.50 12.10
C GLN A 45 -13.07 -12.34 13.09
N ASP A 46 -11.79 -12.05 13.34
CA ASP A 46 -11.33 -10.95 14.18
C ASP A 46 -11.33 -9.64 13.40
N LYS A 47 -12.04 -8.63 13.91
CA LYS A 47 -12.11 -7.29 13.31
C LYS A 47 -10.75 -6.60 13.19
N LYS A 48 -9.73 -7.01 13.95
CA LYS A 48 -8.35 -6.51 13.78
C LYS A 48 -7.76 -6.79 12.39
N ALA A 49 -8.33 -7.72 11.62
CA ALA A 49 -8.02 -7.90 10.21
C ALA A 49 -8.17 -6.60 9.39
N LEU A 50 -9.04 -5.67 9.84
CA LEU A 50 -9.22 -4.38 9.18
C LEU A 50 -7.94 -3.53 9.22
N ASP A 51 -7.23 -3.55 10.35
CA ASP A 51 -6.01 -2.75 10.52
C ASP A 51 -4.88 -3.30 9.65
N ASP A 52 -4.71 -4.62 9.62
CA ASP A 52 -3.71 -5.29 8.77
C ASP A 52 -3.99 -5.06 7.28
N ALA A 53 -5.27 -5.15 6.86
CA ALA A 53 -5.66 -4.90 5.48
C ALA A 53 -5.39 -3.45 5.05
N LYS A 54 -5.67 -2.48 5.93
CA LYS A 54 -5.34 -1.06 5.70
C LYS A 54 -3.84 -0.82 5.67
N GLU A 55 -3.08 -1.54 6.48
CA GLU A 55 -1.63 -1.49 6.47
C GLU A 55 -1.04 -2.00 5.15
N LEU A 56 -1.49 -3.17 4.68
CA LEU A 56 -1.10 -3.68 3.37
C LEU A 56 -1.51 -2.76 2.22
N ALA A 57 -2.69 -2.13 2.28
CA ALA A 57 -3.09 -1.15 1.26
C ALA A 57 -2.12 0.05 1.19
N ARG A 58 -1.70 0.57 2.35
CA ARG A 58 -0.68 1.64 2.41
C ARG A 58 0.68 1.15 1.93
N TYR A 59 1.04 -0.08 2.28
CA TYR A 59 2.28 -0.70 1.83
C TYR A 59 2.34 -0.80 0.30
N PHE A 60 1.29 -1.32 -0.34
CA PHE A 60 1.28 -1.44 -1.80
C PHE A 60 1.27 -0.09 -2.53
N GLN A 61 0.76 0.98 -1.90
CA GLN A 61 0.93 2.34 -2.42
C GLN A 61 2.43 2.76 -2.43
N GLN A 62 3.20 2.37 -1.41
CA GLN A 62 4.66 2.61 -1.39
C GLN A 62 5.37 1.77 -2.45
N VAL A 63 4.95 0.51 -2.65
CA VAL A 63 5.45 -0.37 -3.72
C VAL A 63 5.17 0.22 -5.11
N GLU A 64 3.99 0.79 -5.33
CA GLU A 64 3.67 1.51 -6.56
C GLU A 64 4.65 2.66 -6.79
N GLY A 65 4.88 3.49 -5.76
CA GLY A 65 5.84 4.59 -5.81
C GLY A 65 7.26 4.11 -6.13
N HIS A 66 7.70 3.00 -5.54
CA HIS A 66 9.01 2.39 -5.78
C HIS A 66 9.20 1.99 -7.25
N PHE A 67 8.20 1.37 -7.87
CA PHE A 67 8.29 0.98 -9.28
C PHE A 67 8.09 2.16 -10.23
N SER A 68 7.25 3.14 -9.87
CA SER A 68 7.05 4.35 -10.68
C SER A 68 8.31 5.18 -10.86
N ALA A 69 9.27 5.08 -9.93
CA ALA A 69 10.57 5.75 -10.02
C ALA A 69 11.58 5.05 -10.97
N LYS A 70 11.23 3.90 -11.57
CA LYS A 70 12.10 3.12 -12.45
C LYS A 70 11.61 3.20 -13.90
N ALA A 71 12.51 3.47 -14.85
CA ALA A 71 12.17 3.74 -16.25
C ALA A 71 11.40 2.59 -16.96
N ASP A 72 11.63 1.33 -16.58
CA ASP A 72 11.05 0.15 -17.25
C ASP A 72 10.32 -0.80 -16.29
N ALA A 73 9.57 -0.25 -15.34
CA ALA A 73 8.86 -1.05 -14.32
C ALA A 73 7.34 -0.89 -14.29
N SER A 74 6.72 -0.62 -15.45
CA SER A 74 5.26 -0.50 -15.59
C SER A 74 4.50 -1.72 -15.04
N ARG A 75 4.99 -2.94 -15.31
CA ARG A 75 4.42 -4.17 -14.76
C ARG A 75 4.45 -4.22 -13.22
N GLY A 76 5.49 -3.64 -12.60
CA GLY A 76 5.59 -3.51 -11.15
C GLY A 76 4.55 -2.53 -10.58
N VAL A 77 4.32 -1.41 -11.27
CA VAL A 77 3.27 -0.44 -10.95
C VAL A 77 1.89 -1.11 -11.02
N ASP A 78 1.60 -1.84 -12.09
CA ASP A 78 0.31 -2.51 -12.28
C ASP A 78 0.04 -3.59 -11.22
N LEU A 79 1.06 -4.40 -10.90
CA LEU A 79 0.97 -5.40 -9.84
C LEU A 79 0.79 -4.76 -8.45
N ALA A 80 1.48 -3.64 -8.18
CA ALA A 80 1.32 -2.92 -6.92
C ALA A 80 -0.11 -2.37 -6.76
N ARG A 81 -0.65 -1.73 -7.81
CA ARG A 81 -2.05 -1.25 -7.82
C ARG A 81 -3.05 -2.36 -7.63
N LYS A 82 -2.84 -3.49 -8.30
CA LYS A 82 -3.70 -4.67 -8.15
C LYS A 82 -3.68 -5.19 -6.71
N SER A 83 -2.50 -5.34 -6.12
CA SER A 83 -2.38 -5.74 -4.71
C SER A 83 -3.01 -4.73 -3.75
N GLN A 84 -2.85 -3.43 -3.97
CA GLN A 84 -3.52 -2.38 -3.19
C GLN A 84 -5.05 -2.50 -3.29
N ALA A 85 -5.59 -2.75 -4.49
CA ALA A 85 -7.02 -2.92 -4.70
C ALA A 85 -7.56 -4.13 -3.93
N HIS A 86 -6.84 -5.26 -3.95
CA HIS A 86 -7.20 -6.44 -3.16
C HIS A 86 -7.17 -6.15 -1.66
N ALA A 87 -6.11 -5.53 -1.13
CA ALA A 87 -6.03 -5.15 0.29
C ALA A 87 -7.16 -4.20 0.71
N THR A 88 -7.55 -3.27 -0.17
CA THR A 88 -8.69 -2.36 0.04
C THR A 88 -10.02 -3.12 0.06
N ALA A 89 -10.19 -4.09 -0.84
CA ALA A 89 -11.38 -4.95 -0.87
C ALA A 89 -11.50 -5.81 0.38
N ILE A 90 -10.39 -6.35 0.89
CA ILE A 90 -10.34 -7.07 2.17
C ILE A 90 -10.81 -6.16 3.31
N ALA A 91 -10.29 -4.94 3.39
CA ALA A 91 -10.68 -3.98 4.42
C ALA A 91 -12.19 -3.69 4.39
N ALA A 92 -12.75 -3.43 3.20
CA ALA A 92 -14.18 -3.19 3.04
C ALA A 92 -15.03 -4.42 3.43
N ALA A 93 -14.57 -5.63 3.06
CA ALA A 93 -15.26 -6.88 3.41
C ALA A 93 -15.25 -7.14 4.92
N VAL A 94 -14.12 -6.94 5.61
CA VAL A 94 -14.00 -7.06 7.08
C VAL A 94 -14.88 -6.02 7.77
N GLU A 95 -14.90 -4.78 7.29
CA GLU A 95 -15.76 -3.72 7.83
C GLU A 95 -17.26 -4.05 7.72
N ALA A 96 -17.66 -4.69 6.62
CA ALA A 96 -19.00 -5.22 6.42
C ALA A 96 -19.30 -6.54 7.17
N GLY A 97 -18.31 -7.12 7.87
CA GLY A 97 -18.43 -8.43 8.53
C GLY A 97 -18.51 -9.62 7.57
N ASN A 98 -18.15 -9.44 6.29
CA ASN A 98 -18.16 -10.47 5.27
C ASN A 98 -16.77 -11.10 5.13
N TYR A 99 -16.44 -12.03 6.05
CA TYR A 99 -15.13 -12.67 6.10
C TYR A 99 -14.87 -13.65 4.95
N ASP A 100 -15.92 -14.21 4.35
CA ASP A 100 -15.78 -15.07 3.15
C ASP A 100 -15.26 -14.24 1.96
N ALA A 101 -15.86 -13.07 1.71
CA ALA A 101 -15.37 -12.15 0.67
C ALA A 101 -13.97 -11.59 0.98
N ALA A 102 -13.64 -11.42 2.27
CA ALA A 102 -12.30 -11.05 2.69
C ALA A 102 -11.28 -12.17 2.36
N MET A 103 -11.63 -13.43 2.58
CA MET A 103 -10.79 -14.59 2.26
C MET A 103 -10.57 -14.77 0.75
N ASP A 104 -11.61 -14.54 -0.06
CA ASP A 104 -11.47 -14.55 -1.53
C ASP A 104 -10.49 -13.47 -2.00
N SER A 105 -10.64 -12.26 -1.48
CA SER A 105 -9.76 -11.13 -1.79
C SER A 105 -8.32 -11.35 -1.29
N LEU A 106 -8.15 -12.00 -0.13
CA LEU A 106 -6.85 -12.40 0.39
C LEU A 106 -6.16 -13.41 -0.54
N SER A 107 -6.91 -14.38 -1.07
CA SER A 107 -6.38 -15.36 -2.02
C SER A 107 -5.88 -14.68 -3.31
N ASP A 108 -6.60 -13.68 -3.81
CA ASP A 108 -6.18 -12.86 -4.94
C ASP A 108 -4.95 -12.00 -4.64
N LEU A 109 -4.87 -11.45 -3.44
CA LEU A 109 -3.72 -10.70 -2.97
C LEU A 109 -2.46 -11.59 -2.98
N THR A 110 -2.53 -12.77 -2.38
CA THR A 110 -1.40 -13.72 -2.33
C THR A 110 -0.93 -14.14 -3.72
N ARG A 111 -1.86 -14.34 -4.67
CA ARG A 111 -1.52 -14.59 -6.08
C ARG A 111 -0.77 -13.41 -6.71
N SER A 112 -1.19 -12.18 -6.42
CA SER A 112 -0.54 -10.97 -6.93
C SER A 112 0.87 -10.79 -6.34
N CYS A 113 1.07 -11.09 -5.05
CA CYS A 113 2.39 -11.14 -4.42
C CYS A 113 3.32 -12.13 -5.13
N LYS A 114 2.84 -13.36 -5.39
CA LYS A 114 3.60 -14.37 -6.13
C LYS A 114 3.98 -13.89 -7.53
N ALA A 115 3.03 -13.34 -8.29
CA ALA A 115 3.27 -12.84 -9.64
C ALA A 115 4.30 -11.70 -9.69
N CYS A 116 4.33 -10.84 -8.67
CA CYS A 116 5.35 -9.80 -8.53
C CYS A 116 6.72 -10.41 -8.23
N HIS A 117 6.79 -11.36 -7.29
CA HIS A 117 8.03 -12.02 -6.94
C HIS A 117 8.65 -12.84 -8.08
N GLU A 118 7.86 -13.49 -8.92
CA GLU A 118 8.37 -14.21 -10.10
C GLU A 118 9.13 -13.31 -11.08
N VAL A 119 8.80 -12.01 -11.13
CA VAL A 119 9.41 -11.04 -12.03
C VAL A 119 10.55 -10.28 -11.37
N TYR A 120 10.36 -9.87 -10.12
CA TYR A 120 11.21 -8.87 -9.47
C TYR A 120 12.04 -9.41 -8.30
N LYS A 121 11.77 -10.63 -7.81
CA LYS A 121 12.61 -11.27 -6.79
C LYS A 121 13.76 -11.98 -7.49
N LYS A 122 15.00 -11.56 -7.22
CA LYS A 122 16.17 -12.27 -7.72
C LYS A 122 16.18 -13.70 -7.13
N PRO A 123 16.48 -14.74 -7.94
CA PRO A 123 16.81 -16.06 -7.40
C PRO A 123 18.00 -15.89 -6.46
N ARG A 124 17.94 -16.57 -5.30
CA ARG A 124 19.11 -16.68 -4.43
C ARG A 124 20.03 -17.77 -4.95
#